data_AF-A0A959UXQ9-F1
#
_entry.id   AF-A0A959UXQ9-F1
#
_cell.length_a   1.000
_cell.length_b   1.000
_cell.length_c   1.000
_cell.angle_alpha   90.00
_cell.angle_beta   90.00
_cell.angle_gamma   90.00
#
_symmetry.space_group_name_H-M   'P 1'
#
loop_
_entity.id
_entity.type
_entity.pdbx_description
1 polymer ?
#
loop_
_entity_poly.entity_id
_entity_poly.type
_entity_poly.pdbx_seq_one_letter_code
_entity_poly.pdbx_strand_id
1 'polypeptide(L)' 'MERLTPAEEQVMQALWDKGRAFVKELLEDMPEPKPAYTTVSTIVRILEQKG' A
#
# COMPACT_ATOMS: atom_id res chain seq x y z
N MET A 1 -2.67 -11.01 -15.08
CA MET A 1 -2.77 -9.90 -14.11
C MET A 1 -3.63 -10.40 -12.97
N GLU A 2 -3.01 -10.66 -11.82
CA GLU A 2 -3.77 -10.91 -10.61
C GLU A 2 -4.54 -9.64 -10.22
N ARG A 3 -5.76 -9.82 -9.74
CA ARG A 3 -6.58 -8.70 -9.32
C ARG A 3 -6.09 -8.21 -7.96
N LEU A 4 -5.82 -6.91 -7.86
CA LEU A 4 -5.54 -6.29 -6.58
C LEU A 4 -6.82 -6.22 -5.77
N THR A 5 -6.72 -6.53 -4.48
CA THR A 5 -7.77 -6.20 -3.52
C THR A 5 -7.87 -4.68 -3.35
N PRO A 6 -8.99 -4.14 -2.86
CA PRO A 6 -9.14 -2.70 -2.66
C PRO A 6 -8.03 -2.09 -1.78
N ALA A 7 -7.56 -2.84 -0.78
CA ALA A 7 -6.47 -2.38 0.09
C ALA A 7 -5.10 -2.39 -0.62
N GLU A 8 -4.84 -3.40 -1.44
CA GLU A 8 -3.63 -3.47 -2.27
C GLU A 8 -3.61 -2.34 -3.31
N GLU A 9 -4.74 -2.07 -3.95
CA GLU A 9 -4.89 -0.99 -4.93
C GLU A 9 -4.64 0.39 -4.28
N GLN A 10 -5.16 0.63 -3.08
CA GLN A 10 -4.89 1.87 -2.35
C GLN A 10 -3.40 2.07 -2.05
N VAL A 11 -2.72 1.03 -1.56
CA VAL A 11 -1.28 1.10 -1.27
C VAL A 11 -0.47 1.27 -2.55
N MET A 12 -0.85 0.58 -3.63
CA MET A 12 -0.21 0.72 -4.94
C MET A 12 -0.38 2.13 -5.48
N GLN A 13 -1.58 2.71 -5.39
CA GLN A 13 -1.88 4.07 -5.85
C GLN A 13 -1.06 5.09 -5.05
N ALA A 14 -1.06 4.99 -3.72
CA ALA A 14 -0.27 5.87 -2.85
C ALA A 14 1.24 5.78 -3.16
N LEU A 15 1.74 4.56 -3.43
CA LEU A 15 3.14 4.35 -3.83
C LEU A 15 3.42 4.92 -5.22
N TRP A 16 2.49 4.78 -6.17
CA TRP A 16 2.63 5.31 -7.52
C TRP A 16 2.66 6.85 -7.53
N ASP A 17 1.80 7.48 -6.74
CA ASP A 17 1.70 8.93 -6.64
C ASP A 17 2.94 9.55 -5.97
N LYS A 18 3.55 8.87 -4.99
CA LYS A 18 4.78 9.34 -4.33
C LYS A 18 6.08 8.86 -4.98
N GLY A 19 6.03 7.79 -5.77
CA GLY A 19 7.21 7.09 -6.28
C GLY A 19 7.97 6.37 -5.18
N ARG A 20 8.97 7.03 -4.57
CA ARG A 20 9.79 6.44 -3.51
C ARG A 20 9.34 6.96 -2.15
N ALA A 21 8.66 6.12 -1.39
CA ALA A 21 8.10 6.46 -0.09
C ALA A 21 8.41 5.41 0.97
N PHE A 22 8.46 5.83 2.23
CA PHE A 22 8.48 4.95 3.39
C PHE A 22 7.05 4.47 3.71
N VAL A 23 6.93 3.28 4.31
CA VAL A 23 5.62 2.71 4.71
C VAL A 23 4.83 3.66 5.64
N LYS A 24 5.53 4.44 6.48
CA LYS A 24 4.89 5.46 7.33
C LYS A 24 4.22 6.56 6.51
N GLU A 25 4.82 6.95 5.38
CA GLU A 25 4.29 7.99 4.50
C GLU A 25 3.09 7.45 3.71
N LEU A 26 3.16 6.20 3.26
CA LEU A 26 2.02 5.52 2.62
C LEU A 26 0.83 5.41 3.59
N LEU A 27 1.10 5.15 4.87
CA LEU A 27 0.08 5.10 5.91
C LEU A 27 -0.59 6.48 6.15
N GLU A 28 0.11 7.58 5.86
CA GLU A 28 -0.45 8.92 6.03
C GLU A 28 -1.53 9.25 5.00
N ASP A 29 -1.44 8.71 3.78
CA ASP A 29 -2.47 8.90 2.73
C ASP A 29 -3.59 7.86 2.78
N MET A 30 -3.54 6.90 3.71
CA MET A 30 -4.63 5.93 3.87
C MET A 30 -5.86 6.59 4.53
N PRO A 31 -7.08 6.24 4.07
CA PRO A 31 -8.33 6.75 4.65
C PRO A 31 -8.54 6.25 6.08
N GLU A 32 -9.33 6.99 6.88
CA GLU A 32 -9.69 6.56 8.24
C GLU A 32 -10.82 5.50 8.25
N PRO A 33 -10.76 4.49 9.14
CA PRO A 33 -9.71 4.25 10.14
C PRO A 33 -8.41 3.75 9.49
N LYS A 34 -7.29 4.39 9.84
CA LYS A 34 -5.99 4.06 9.24
C LYS A 34 -5.63 2.60 9.55
N PRO A 35 -5.21 1.81 8.54
CA PRO A 35 -4.76 0.45 8.77
C PRO A 35 -3.52 0.44 9.68
N ALA A 36 -3.21 -0.69 10.30
CA ALA A 36 -1.97 -0.81 11.04
C ALA A 36 -0.76 -0.68 10.10
N TYR A 37 0.35 -0.16 10.59
CA TYR A 37 1.61 -0.10 9.85
C TYR A 37 2.03 -1.47 9.28
N THR A 38 1.83 -2.53 10.07
CA THR A 38 2.12 -3.91 9.68
C THR A 38 1.25 -4.39 8.53
N THR A 39 0.00 -3.92 8.45
CA THR A 39 -0.90 -4.20 7.33
C THR A 39 -0.37 -3.61 6.04
N VAL A 40 -0.02 -2.31 6.05
CA VAL A 40 0.57 -1.64 4.88
C VAL A 40 1.88 -2.32 4.48
N SER A 41 2.75 -2.63 5.44
CA SER A 41 4.01 -3.35 5.17
C SER A 41 3.80 -4.73 4.56
N THR A 42 2.76 -5.46 4.98
CA THR A 42 2.42 -6.77 4.43
C THR A 42 1.92 -6.63 3.00
N ILE A 43 1.04 -5.66 2.75
CA ILE A 43 0.50 -5.35 1.42
C ILE A 43 1.62 -4.99 0.44
N VAL A 44 2.57 -4.12 0.84
CA VAL A 44 3.73 -3.77 0.01
C VAL A 44 4.52 -5.01 -0.40
N ARG A 45 4.73 -5.96 0.52
CA ARG A 45 5.44 -7.21 0.24
C ARG A 45 4.66 -8.15 -0.68
N ILE A 46 3.32 -8.16 -0.57
CA ILE A 46 2.46 -8.91 -1.49
C ILE A 46 2.51 -8.29 -2.89
N LEU A 47 2.44 -6.96 -2.99
CA LEU A 47 2.56 -6.23 -4.26
C LEU A 47 3.92 -6.50 -4.94
N GLU A 48 5.00 -6.54 -4.17
CA GLU A 48 6.33 -6.90 -4.66
C GLU A 48 6.39 -8.34 -5.20
N GLN A 49 5.71 -9.29 -4.55
CA GLN A 49 5.65 -10.68 -5.01
C GLN A 49 4.78 -10.88 -6.26
N LYS A 50 3.77 -10.02 -6.46
CA LYS A 50 2.85 -10.07 -7.60
C LYS A 50 3.40 -9.37 -8.86
N GLY A 51 4.36 -8.46 -8.71
CA GLY A 51 4.99 -7.70 -9.80
C GLY A 51 6.09 -8.47 -10.51
#